data_AF-A0A3N6M1L9-F1
#
_entry.id   AF-A0A3N6M1L9-F1
#
_cell.length_a   1.000
_cell.length_b   1.000
_cell.length_c   1.000
_cell.angle_alpha   90.00
_cell.angle_beta   90.00
_cell.angle_gamma   90.00
#
_symmetry.space_group_name_H-M   'P 1'
#
loop_
_entity.id
_entity.type
_entity.pdbx_description
1 polymer ?
#
loop_
_entity_poly.entity_id
_entity_poly.type
_entity_poly.pdbx_seq_one_letter_code
_entity_poly.pdbx_strand_id
1 'polypeptide(L)'
;MAQTVRLSDALYQAINESRSEDQSFQDVIEEMAIETGVLGDVSTLSELHPSLQSLYGYNDEEIHELLDILRVIYTAEAEAPYDTINFPDYNYESWTLYDLGLRQSSNSQRLTPAGRDVASEAVEQFIETNMDDILDVLDDYNDKILLFFVNYGLNRLGSGHLTTHDSTFSSDRDAPWQTDEITNTYQKFIGDLRELNIAVSVSSTVSYGNIEVFTVLPPEFESFILEQISVDEDEVMRKIEVYKALTDYIKGNVNSRNEMLDQLDSASESDLVEEISRLHEEDLTSKYLEDQPKSPLMVKNIEKTLSQIESNMEAELN
;
A
#
# COMPACT_ATOMS: atom_id res chain seq x y z
N MET A 1 -45.04 19.48 -22.48
CA MET A 1 -45.51 20.60 -21.64
C MET A 1 -44.66 20.60 -20.40
N ALA A 2 -43.71 21.52 -20.28
CA ALA A 2 -42.85 21.65 -19.10
C ALA A 2 -43.66 22.32 -17.98
N GLN A 3 -43.79 21.63 -16.86
CA GLN A 3 -44.50 22.14 -15.69
C GLN A 3 -43.48 22.92 -14.86
N THR A 4 -43.37 24.22 -15.12
CA THR A 4 -42.54 25.13 -14.33
C THR A 4 -43.16 25.24 -12.93
N VAL A 5 -42.55 24.61 -11.94
CA VAL A 5 -42.94 24.74 -10.53
C VAL A 5 -42.61 26.17 -10.10
N ARG A 6 -43.64 26.99 -9.83
CA ARG A 6 -43.44 28.31 -9.21
C ARG A 6 -43.09 28.09 -7.74
N LEU A 7 -41.81 28.20 -7.42
CA LEU A 7 -41.34 28.45 -6.05
C LEU A 7 -42.18 29.59 -5.46
N SER A 8 -42.82 29.35 -4.32
CA SER A 8 -43.84 30.23 -3.76
C SER A 8 -43.26 31.60 -3.38
N ASP A 9 -44.04 32.67 -3.54
CA ASP A 9 -43.63 34.05 -3.23
C ASP A 9 -43.14 34.22 -1.78
N ALA A 10 -43.57 33.34 -0.87
CA ALA A 10 -43.09 33.28 0.51
C ALA A 10 -41.60 32.88 0.61
N LEU A 11 -41.13 32.00 -0.27
CA LEU A 11 -39.72 31.58 -0.31
C LEU A 11 -38.83 32.72 -0.85
N TYR A 12 -39.30 33.43 -1.88
CA TYR A 12 -38.59 34.58 -2.42
C TYR A 12 -38.52 35.75 -1.43
N GLN A 13 -39.55 35.92 -0.61
CA GLN A 13 -39.55 36.94 0.44
C GLN A 13 -38.60 36.56 1.59
N ALA A 14 -38.57 35.29 2.00
CA ALA A 14 -37.62 34.78 3.00
C ALA A 14 -36.15 34.89 2.54
N ILE A 15 -35.87 34.57 1.27
CA ILE A 15 -34.53 34.71 0.66
C ILE A 15 -34.09 36.18 0.58
N ASN A 16 -35.02 37.12 0.37
CA ASN A 16 -34.69 38.55 0.28
C ASN A 16 -34.53 39.21 1.65
N GLU A 17 -35.27 38.77 2.67
CA GLU A 17 -35.14 39.26 4.04
C GLU A 17 -33.85 38.76 4.72
N SER A 18 -33.38 37.56 4.37
CA SER A 18 -32.13 37.01 4.90
C SER A 18 -30.87 37.50 4.19
N ARG A 19 -30.94 37.82 2.89
CA ARG A 19 -29.82 38.39 2.11
C ARG A 19 -29.34 39.75 2.63
N SER A 20 -30.14 40.44 3.43
CA SER A 20 -29.75 41.71 4.06
C SER A 20 -28.98 41.56 5.38
N GLU A 21 -28.90 40.35 5.96
CA GLU A 21 -28.34 40.13 7.30
C GLU A 21 -27.43 38.89 7.34
N ASP A 22 -26.13 39.10 7.12
CA ASP A 22 -25.02 38.25 7.59
C ASP A 22 -24.88 36.79 7.09
N GLN A 23 -23.67 36.25 7.28
CA GLN A 23 -23.22 34.86 7.04
C GLN A 23 -24.22 33.77 7.47
N SER A 24 -25.14 34.08 8.39
CA SER A 24 -26.18 33.18 8.91
C SER A 24 -27.13 32.61 7.85
N PHE A 25 -27.36 33.28 6.73
CA PHE A 25 -28.26 32.73 5.71
C PHE A 25 -27.65 31.56 4.94
N GLN A 26 -26.32 31.56 4.78
CA GLN A 26 -25.61 30.47 4.15
C GLN A 26 -25.65 29.23 5.05
N ASP A 27 -25.40 29.42 6.34
CA ASP A 27 -25.52 28.37 7.37
C ASP A 27 -26.97 27.82 7.47
N VAL A 28 -28.00 28.67 7.37
CA VAL A 28 -29.41 28.24 7.40
C VAL A 28 -29.80 27.49 6.12
N ILE A 29 -29.27 27.88 4.95
CA ILE A 29 -29.50 27.16 3.69
C ILE A 29 -28.79 25.81 3.70
N GLU A 30 -27.57 25.74 4.23
CA GLU A 30 -26.81 24.49 4.41
C GLU A 30 -27.50 23.58 5.44
N GLU A 31 -27.93 24.11 6.59
CA GLU A 31 -28.67 23.37 7.62
C GLU A 31 -30.02 22.86 7.08
N MET A 32 -30.74 23.68 6.31
CA MET A 32 -31.97 23.24 5.62
C MET A 32 -31.70 22.21 4.52
N ALA A 33 -30.59 22.34 3.79
CA ALA A 33 -30.21 21.37 2.76
C ALA A 33 -29.79 20.02 3.38
N ILE A 34 -29.14 20.03 4.55
CA ILE A 34 -28.87 18.83 5.35
C ILE A 34 -30.18 18.23 5.91
N GLU A 35 -31.05 19.04 6.53
CA GLU A 35 -32.35 18.58 7.07
C GLU A 35 -33.31 18.03 6.00
N THR A 36 -33.21 18.50 4.75
CA THR A 36 -34.04 18.04 3.63
C THR A 36 -33.39 16.90 2.81
N GLY A 37 -32.18 16.46 3.17
CA GLY A 37 -31.44 15.40 2.47
C GLY A 37 -30.91 15.82 1.10
N VAL A 38 -30.81 17.12 0.84
CA VAL A 38 -30.22 17.71 -0.38
C VAL A 38 -28.70 17.75 -0.26
N LEU A 39 -28.16 18.06 0.92
CA LEU A 39 -26.78 17.76 1.31
C LEU A 39 -26.82 16.46 2.13
N GLY A 40 -26.88 15.32 1.44
CA GLY A 40 -26.77 14.04 2.11
C GLY A 40 -25.34 13.81 2.56
N ASP A 41 -25.14 13.34 3.80
CA ASP A 41 -23.87 12.77 4.23
C ASP A 41 -23.55 11.60 3.28
N VAL A 42 -22.62 11.80 2.35
CA VAL A 42 -22.19 10.73 1.43
C VAL A 42 -21.41 9.72 2.26
N SER A 43 -21.93 8.49 2.32
CA SER A 43 -21.34 7.42 3.12
C SER A 43 -20.89 6.23 2.30
N THR A 44 -21.32 6.14 1.03
CA THR A 44 -20.93 5.09 0.09
C THR A 44 -20.64 5.65 -1.31
N LEU A 45 -19.89 4.91 -2.11
CA LEU A 45 -19.58 5.26 -3.51
C LEU A 45 -20.85 5.36 -4.36
N SER A 46 -21.84 4.50 -4.07
CA SER A 46 -23.13 4.49 -4.76
C SER A 46 -23.96 5.76 -4.53
N GLU A 47 -23.74 6.45 -3.41
CA GLU A 47 -24.36 7.74 -3.07
C GLU A 47 -23.57 8.93 -3.64
N LEU A 48 -22.25 8.78 -3.77
CA LEU A 48 -21.36 9.85 -4.24
C LEU A 48 -21.67 10.26 -5.68
N HIS A 49 -21.75 9.28 -6.60
CA HIS A 49 -21.97 9.55 -8.03
C HIS A 49 -23.24 10.36 -8.31
N PRO A 50 -24.46 9.97 -7.83
CA PRO A 50 -25.65 10.77 -8.06
C PRO A 50 -25.62 12.13 -7.34
N SER A 51 -24.93 12.23 -6.19
CA SER A 51 -24.77 13.49 -5.46
C SER A 51 -23.92 14.50 -6.25
N LEU A 52 -22.82 14.03 -6.87
CA LEU A 52 -21.97 14.87 -7.73
C LEU A 52 -22.73 15.39 -8.95
N GLN A 53 -23.51 14.52 -9.61
CA GLN A 53 -24.34 14.93 -10.75
C GLN A 53 -25.45 15.91 -10.33
N SER A 54 -26.13 15.66 -9.21
CA SER A 54 -27.30 16.44 -8.80
C SER A 54 -26.94 17.79 -8.18
N LEU A 55 -25.87 17.87 -7.40
CA LEU A 55 -25.51 19.07 -6.63
C LEU A 55 -24.52 19.97 -7.38
N TYR A 56 -23.56 19.36 -8.08
CA TYR A 56 -22.48 20.09 -8.74
C TYR A 56 -22.60 20.06 -10.27
N GLY A 57 -23.48 19.22 -10.82
CA GLY A 57 -23.66 19.12 -12.27
C GLY A 57 -22.50 18.45 -12.99
N TYR A 58 -21.69 17.68 -12.27
CA TYR A 58 -20.53 16.99 -12.83
C TYR A 58 -20.98 15.94 -13.84
N ASN A 59 -20.20 15.81 -14.91
CA ASN A 59 -20.32 14.71 -15.86
C ASN A 59 -19.49 13.49 -15.41
N ASP A 60 -19.63 12.36 -16.08
CA ASP A 60 -18.99 11.10 -15.67
C ASP A 60 -17.44 11.17 -15.68
N GLU A 61 -16.84 11.97 -16.57
CA GLU A 61 -15.38 12.19 -16.63
C GLU A 61 -14.88 12.99 -15.42
N GLU A 62 -15.60 14.07 -15.06
CA GLU A 62 -15.30 14.88 -13.86
C GLU A 62 -15.49 14.06 -12.57
N ILE A 63 -16.49 13.17 -12.53
CA ILE A 63 -16.68 12.27 -11.39
C ILE A 63 -15.53 11.28 -11.28
N HIS A 64 -15.08 10.73 -12.40
CA HIS A 64 -13.94 9.80 -12.42
C HIS A 64 -12.66 10.47 -11.90
N GLU A 65 -12.38 11.70 -12.33
CA GLU A 65 -11.24 12.50 -11.84
C GLU A 65 -11.33 12.73 -10.32
N LEU A 66 -12.52 13.06 -9.81
CA LEU A 66 -12.71 13.26 -8.37
C LEU A 66 -12.54 11.96 -7.56
N LEU A 67 -12.98 10.83 -8.11
CA LEU A 67 -12.76 9.51 -7.50
C LEU A 67 -11.28 9.15 -7.48
N ASP A 68 -10.53 9.44 -8.56
CA ASP A 68 -9.08 9.25 -8.59
C ASP A 68 -8.37 10.07 -7.52
N ILE A 69 -8.76 11.34 -7.36
CA ILE A 69 -8.23 12.20 -6.28
C ILE A 69 -8.55 11.60 -4.91
N LEU A 70 -9.78 11.11 -4.70
CA LEU A 70 -10.20 10.51 -3.44
C LEU A 70 -9.38 9.24 -3.11
N ARG A 71 -9.16 8.35 -4.09
CA ARG A 71 -8.31 7.16 -3.96
C ARG A 71 -6.87 7.53 -3.63
N VAL A 72 -6.32 8.52 -4.36
CA VAL A 72 -4.94 9.01 -4.15
C VAL A 72 -4.76 9.56 -2.73
N ILE A 73 -5.71 10.35 -2.23
CA ILE A 73 -5.66 10.87 -0.85
C ILE A 73 -5.75 9.72 0.15
N TYR A 74 -6.67 8.77 -0.05
CA TYR A 74 -6.82 7.60 0.83
C TYR A 74 -5.53 6.78 0.94
N THR A 75 -4.92 6.44 -0.19
CA THR A 75 -3.67 5.67 -0.21
C THR A 75 -2.53 6.48 0.42
N ALA A 76 -2.39 7.76 0.09
CA ALA A 76 -1.30 8.59 0.60
C ALA A 76 -1.44 8.95 2.08
N GLU A 77 -2.67 9.10 2.60
CA GLU A 77 -2.89 9.56 3.98
C GLU A 77 -2.41 8.54 5.03
N ALA A 78 -2.21 7.28 4.65
CA ALA A 78 -1.68 6.24 5.53
C ALA A 78 -0.28 6.60 6.07
N GLU A 79 0.49 7.33 5.29
CA GLU A 79 1.81 7.86 5.65
C GLU A 79 1.74 9.35 6.08
N ALA A 80 0.57 9.90 6.40
CA ALA A 80 0.42 11.33 6.70
C ALA A 80 0.94 11.73 8.10
N PRO A 81 2.25 11.84 8.29
CA PRO A 81 2.81 13.14 8.64
C PRO A 81 3.58 13.82 7.50
N TYR A 82 3.63 13.25 6.29
CA TYR A 82 4.49 13.76 5.23
C TYR A 82 3.90 14.92 4.41
N ASP A 83 4.79 15.81 3.94
CA ASP A 83 4.43 17.16 3.51
C ASP A 83 3.70 17.20 2.16
N THR A 84 3.92 16.24 1.26
CA THR A 84 3.46 16.35 -0.14
C THR A 84 3.17 15.01 -0.80
N ILE A 85 1.95 14.90 -1.35
CA ILE A 85 1.54 13.85 -2.29
C ILE A 85 2.07 14.24 -3.67
N ASN A 86 2.87 13.36 -4.31
CA ASN A 86 3.47 13.63 -5.62
C ASN A 86 2.54 13.20 -6.76
N PHE A 87 1.31 13.73 -6.74
CA PHE A 87 0.33 13.51 -7.79
C PHE A 87 -0.06 14.86 -8.41
N PRO A 88 -0.07 15.01 -9.75
CA PRO A 88 -0.48 16.25 -10.39
C PRO A 88 -1.88 16.67 -9.96
N ASP A 89 -2.07 17.97 -9.67
CA ASP A 89 -3.39 18.62 -9.57
C ASP A 89 -4.42 18.04 -8.56
N TYR A 90 -4.02 17.15 -7.63
CA TYR A 90 -4.94 16.56 -6.62
C TYR A 90 -5.65 17.60 -5.71
N ASN A 91 -5.14 18.83 -5.66
CA ASN A 91 -5.75 19.92 -4.89
C ASN A 91 -6.87 20.65 -5.65
N TYR A 92 -6.95 20.54 -6.99
CA TYR A 92 -7.78 21.39 -7.84
C TYR A 92 -9.29 21.16 -7.68
N GLU A 93 -9.72 19.95 -7.28
CA GLU A 93 -11.15 19.63 -7.03
C GLU A 93 -11.48 19.28 -5.57
N SER A 94 -10.50 19.50 -4.69
CA SER A 94 -10.57 19.01 -3.32
C SER A 94 -11.57 19.74 -2.41
N TRP A 95 -12.15 20.85 -2.88
CA TRP A 95 -13.22 21.56 -2.19
C TRP A 95 -14.54 20.77 -2.22
N THR A 96 -14.89 20.12 -3.33
CA THR A 96 -16.11 19.30 -3.46
C THR A 96 -16.08 18.12 -2.48
N LEU A 97 -14.93 17.47 -2.31
CA LEU A 97 -14.76 16.40 -1.31
C LEU A 97 -14.89 16.91 0.13
N TYR A 98 -14.50 18.16 0.41
CA TYR A 98 -14.72 18.78 1.71
C TYR A 98 -16.19 19.14 1.93
N ASP A 99 -16.85 19.73 0.94
CA ASP A 99 -18.27 20.11 0.99
C ASP A 99 -19.18 18.90 1.18
N LEU A 100 -18.80 17.75 0.59
CA LEU A 100 -19.47 16.45 0.79
C LEU A 100 -19.08 15.73 2.09
N GLY A 101 -18.24 16.33 2.95
CA GLY A 101 -17.84 15.75 4.23
C GLY A 101 -16.90 14.54 4.15
N LEU A 102 -16.29 14.28 2.98
CA LEU A 102 -15.34 13.18 2.78
C LEU A 102 -13.91 13.58 3.16
N ARG A 103 -13.60 14.88 3.18
CA ARG A 103 -12.29 15.45 3.55
C ARG A 103 -12.39 16.25 4.85
N GLN A 104 -11.36 16.21 5.70
CA GLN A 104 -11.38 16.93 6.99
C GLN A 104 -11.34 18.47 6.83
N SER A 105 -10.67 18.97 5.79
CA SER A 105 -10.69 20.37 5.40
C SER A 105 -10.30 20.50 3.93
N SER A 106 -10.59 21.65 3.31
CA SER A 106 -10.25 21.93 1.90
C SER A 106 -8.75 21.88 1.58
N ASN A 107 -7.86 21.86 2.58
CA ASN A 107 -6.41 21.73 2.41
C ASN A 107 -5.84 20.47 3.11
N SER A 108 -6.66 19.65 3.75
CA SER A 108 -6.20 18.52 4.57
C SER A 108 -5.85 17.31 3.71
N GLN A 109 -4.66 16.76 3.80
CA GLN A 109 -4.35 15.45 3.19
C GLN A 109 -5.02 14.27 3.93
N ARG A 110 -6.07 14.51 4.73
CA ARG A 110 -6.78 13.49 5.50
C ARG A 110 -8.25 13.44 5.20
N LEU A 111 -8.75 12.22 5.07
CA LEU A 111 -10.15 11.89 4.91
C LEU A 111 -10.86 11.82 6.27
N THR A 112 -12.17 12.05 6.23
CA THR A 112 -13.07 11.68 7.33
C THR A 112 -13.26 10.15 7.34
N PRO A 113 -13.84 9.55 8.40
CA PRO A 113 -14.17 8.12 8.38
C PRO A 113 -15.03 7.74 7.17
N ALA A 114 -16.10 8.49 6.88
CA ALA A 114 -16.94 8.26 5.69
C ALA A 114 -16.13 8.42 4.39
N GLY A 115 -15.23 9.41 4.32
CA GLY A 115 -14.32 9.57 3.18
C GLY A 115 -13.44 8.35 2.94
N ARG A 116 -12.93 7.70 4.00
CA ARG A 116 -12.15 6.46 3.88
C ARG A 116 -12.98 5.30 3.37
N ASP A 117 -14.20 5.15 3.88
CA ASP A 117 -15.10 4.07 3.47
C ASP A 117 -15.43 4.20 1.96
N VAL A 118 -15.80 5.41 1.52
CA VAL A 118 -16.07 5.70 0.10
C VAL A 118 -14.82 5.54 -0.77
N ALA A 119 -13.65 5.94 -0.28
CA ALA A 119 -12.40 5.81 -1.02
C ALA A 119 -11.95 4.35 -1.15
N SER A 120 -12.14 3.55 -0.10
CA SER A 120 -11.89 2.11 -0.11
C SER A 120 -12.77 1.41 -1.16
N GLU A 121 -14.08 1.70 -1.17
CA GLU A 121 -14.99 1.22 -2.22
C GLU A 121 -14.54 1.68 -3.63
N ALA A 122 -14.03 2.90 -3.77
CA ALA A 122 -13.51 3.40 -5.04
C ALA A 122 -12.23 2.68 -5.48
N VAL A 123 -11.35 2.29 -4.55
CA VAL A 123 -10.18 1.46 -4.84
C VAL A 123 -10.61 0.06 -5.30
N GLU A 124 -11.55 -0.59 -4.60
CA GLU A 124 -12.08 -1.90 -5.00
C GLU A 124 -12.67 -1.84 -6.41
N GLN A 125 -13.54 -0.86 -6.68
CA GLN A 125 -14.13 -0.65 -8.01
C GLN A 125 -13.05 -0.41 -9.09
N PHE A 126 -12.00 0.33 -8.76
CA PHE A 126 -10.91 0.56 -9.70
C PHE A 126 -10.16 -0.73 -10.03
N ILE A 127 -9.85 -1.55 -9.03
CA ILE A 127 -9.18 -2.85 -9.22
C ILE A 127 -10.07 -3.76 -10.08
N GLU A 128 -11.37 -3.85 -9.78
CA GLU A 128 -12.31 -4.65 -10.56
C GLU A 128 -12.44 -4.18 -12.02
N THR A 129 -12.48 -2.86 -12.23
CA THR A 129 -12.66 -2.28 -13.57
C THR A 129 -11.41 -2.45 -14.44
N ASN A 130 -10.22 -2.37 -13.83
CA ASN A 130 -8.94 -2.47 -14.52
C ASN A 130 -8.28 -3.84 -14.33
N MET A 131 -9.03 -4.85 -13.89
CA MET A 131 -8.51 -6.15 -13.50
C MET A 131 -7.65 -6.79 -14.60
N ASP A 132 -8.10 -6.76 -15.86
CA ASP A 132 -7.36 -7.35 -16.98
C ASP A 132 -5.99 -6.66 -17.18
N ASP A 133 -5.94 -5.32 -17.12
CA ASP A 133 -4.68 -4.56 -17.28
C ASP A 133 -3.72 -4.81 -16.09
N ILE A 134 -4.27 -4.96 -14.88
CA ILE A 134 -3.50 -5.27 -13.68
C ILE A 134 -2.91 -6.68 -13.79
N LEU A 135 -3.72 -7.67 -14.20
CA LEU A 135 -3.26 -9.05 -14.39
C LEU A 135 -2.21 -9.15 -15.48
N ASP A 136 -2.39 -8.46 -16.61
CA ASP A 136 -1.40 -8.42 -17.70
C ASP A 136 -0.03 -7.91 -17.22
N VAL A 137 0.00 -6.96 -16.28
CA VAL A 137 1.24 -6.50 -15.65
C VAL A 137 1.77 -7.51 -14.64
N LEU A 138 0.92 -8.15 -13.84
CA LEU A 138 1.34 -9.12 -12.84
C LEU A 138 1.90 -10.41 -13.48
N ASP A 139 1.42 -10.79 -14.67
CA ASP A 139 1.88 -11.96 -15.44
C ASP A 139 3.37 -11.87 -15.85
N ASP A 140 3.98 -10.68 -15.81
CA ASP A 140 5.42 -10.48 -16.02
C ASP A 140 6.28 -10.98 -14.84
N TYR A 141 5.67 -11.34 -13.71
CA TYR A 141 6.33 -11.70 -12.47
C TYR A 141 5.99 -13.13 -12.04
N ASN A 142 6.95 -13.82 -11.42
CA ASN A 142 6.68 -15.12 -10.79
C ASN A 142 5.81 -14.93 -9.54
N ASP A 143 4.78 -15.76 -9.36
CA ASP A 143 3.92 -15.75 -8.18
C ASP A 143 4.68 -15.74 -6.84
N LYS A 144 5.79 -16.49 -6.74
CA LYS A 144 6.64 -16.53 -5.54
C LYS A 144 7.32 -15.19 -5.27
N ILE A 145 7.78 -14.49 -6.31
CA ILE A 145 8.40 -13.18 -6.14
C ILE A 145 7.37 -12.11 -5.77
N LEU A 146 6.16 -12.19 -6.32
CA LEU A 146 5.05 -11.32 -5.94
C LEU A 146 4.66 -11.53 -4.47
N LEU A 147 4.49 -12.79 -4.07
CA LEU A 147 4.21 -13.16 -2.68
C LEU A 147 5.29 -12.63 -1.74
N PHE A 148 6.56 -12.80 -2.11
CA PHE A 148 7.69 -12.29 -1.36
C PHE A 148 7.67 -10.75 -1.24
N PHE A 149 7.37 -10.03 -2.32
CA PHE A 149 7.31 -8.56 -2.27
C PHE A 149 6.19 -8.04 -1.39
N VAL A 150 5.02 -8.67 -1.43
CA VAL A 150 3.87 -8.27 -0.62
C VAL A 150 4.10 -8.56 0.86
N ASN A 151 4.66 -9.73 1.20
CA ASN A 151 4.84 -10.14 2.60
C ASN A 151 6.13 -9.61 3.26
N TYR A 152 7.21 -9.47 2.50
CA TYR A 152 8.52 -9.04 3.02
C TYR A 152 9.03 -7.77 2.35
N GLY A 153 8.83 -7.62 1.04
CA GLY A 153 9.38 -6.49 0.29
C GLY A 153 8.82 -5.14 0.71
N LEU A 154 7.58 -5.10 1.22
CA LEU A 154 6.88 -3.92 1.68
C LEU A 154 6.66 -3.97 3.19
N ASN A 155 6.62 -2.80 3.81
CA ASN A 155 6.25 -2.69 5.22
C ASN A 155 4.74 -2.44 5.34
N ARG A 156 4.10 -3.06 6.33
CA ARG A 156 2.67 -2.87 6.61
C ARG A 156 2.46 -1.81 7.68
N LEU A 157 1.65 -0.81 7.36
CA LEU A 157 1.25 0.24 8.28
C LEU A 157 0.08 -0.20 9.16
N GLY A 158 -0.13 0.50 10.28
CA GLY A 158 -1.24 0.20 11.21
C GLY A 158 -2.64 0.36 10.58
N SER A 159 -2.75 1.06 9.45
CA SER A 159 -3.96 1.17 8.62
C SER A 159 -4.17 -0.01 7.66
N GLY A 160 -3.26 -0.98 7.63
CA GLY A 160 -3.26 -2.09 6.67
C GLY A 160 -2.55 -1.79 5.34
N HIS A 161 -2.33 -0.52 5.01
CA HIS A 161 -1.63 -0.10 3.79
C HIS A 161 -0.20 -0.62 3.75
N LEU A 162 0.32 -0.85 2.55
CA LEU A 162 1.70 -1.26 2.33
C LEU A 162 2.55 -0.06 1.89
N THR A 163 3.81 -0.02 2.30
CA THR A 163 4.72 1.09 2.00
C THR A 163 6.13 0.59 1.70
N THR A 164 6.84 1.31 0.83
CA THR A 164 8.28 1.10 0.61
C THR A 164 9.12 1.76 1.71
N HIS A 165 8.52 2.63 2.54
CA HIS A 165 9.19 3.26 3.67
C HIS A 165 9.53 2.23 4.75
N ASP A 166 10.77 2.25 5.24
CA ASP A 166 11.31 1.23 6.14
C ASP A 166 11.15 -0.23 5.66
N SER A 167 10.93 -0.43 4.35
CA SER A 167 10.87 -1.76 3.73
C SER A 167 12.14 -2.57 3.99
N THR A 168 12.05 -3.90 3.95
CA THR A 168 13.21 -4.79 4.12
C THR A 168 14.32 -4.51 3.11
N PHE A 169 13.96 -4.07 1.89
CA PHE A 169 14.93 -3.63 0.89
C PHE A 169 15.71 -2.38 1.31
N SER A 170 15.11 -1.49 2.08
CA SER A 170 15.76 -0.28 2.58
C SER A 170 16.53 -0.48 3.90
N SER A 171 16.02 -1.35 4.78
CA SER A 171 16.49 -1.52 6.16
C SER A 171 17.49 -2.66 6.35
N ASP A 172 17.38 -3.75 5.59
CA ASP A 172 18.23 -4.93 5.71
C ASP A 172 19.10 -5.16 4.47
N ARG A 173 20.14 -4.33 4.34
CA ARG A 173 21.07 -4.35 3.20
C ARG A 173 21.96 -5.61 3.12
N ASP A 174 21.94 -6.42 4.16
CA ASP A 174 22.77 -7.61 4.28
C ASP A 174 21.99 -8.91 4.07
N ALA A 175 20.68 -8.82 3.80
CA ALA A 175 19.84 -9.97 3.56
C ALA A 175 20.15 -10.71 2.24
N PRO A 176 19.85 -12.02 2.15
CA PRO A 176 20.19 -12.83 0.96
C PRO A 176 19.40 -12.46 -0.31
N TRP A 177 18.34 -11.67 -0.18
CA TRP A 177 17.54 -11.15 -1.29
C TRP A 177 18.00 -9.78 -1.80
N GLN A 178 19.07 -9.21 -1.24
CA GLN A 178 19.67 -7.96 -1.70
C GLN A 178 20.57 -8.17 -2.93
N THR A 179 20.10 -8.95 -3.89
CA THR A 179 20.80 -9.18 -5.15
C THR A 179 20.36 -8.15 -6.20
N ASP A 180 21.20 -7.91 -7.20
CA ASP A 180 20.87 -6.99 -8.30
C ASP A 180 19.59 -7.43 -9.01
N GLU A 181 19.39 -8.74 -9.20
CA GLU A 181 18.21 -9.29 -9.90
C GLU A 181 16.92 -9.00 -9.13
N ILE A 182 16.83 -9.43 -7.86
CA ILE A 182 15.63 -9.25 -7.04
C ILE A 182 15.35 -7.75 -6.83
N THR A 183 16.39 -6.95 -6.59
CA THR A 183 16.25 -5.49 -6.40
C THR A 183 15.74 -4.80 -7.64
N ASN A 184 16.24 -5.16 -8.83
CA ASN A 184 15.76 -4.60 -10.10
C ASN A 184 14.31 -5.02 -10.37
N THR A 185 13.96 -6.27 -10.09
CA THR A 185 12.58 -6.76 -10.23
C THR A 185 11.63 -6.05 -9.27
N TYR A 186 12.05 -5.79 -8.03
CA TYR A 186 11.28 -5.01 -7.05
C TYR A 186 11.07 -3.56 -7.52
N GLN A 187 12.12 -2.91 -8.03
CA GLN A 187 12.01 -1.55 -8.57
C GLN A 187 11.10 -1.48 -9.80
N LYS A 188 11.15 -2.49 -10.68
CA LYS A 188 10.24 -2.62 -11.82
C LYS A 188 8.81 -2.80 -11.34
N PHE A 189 8.56 -3.73 -10.42
CA PHE A 189 7.24 -3.96 -9.81
C PHE A 189 6.63 -2.67 -9.25
N ILE A 190 7.38 -1.93 -8.42
CA ILE A 190 6.91 -0.65 -7.89
C ILE A 190 6.74 0.41 -8.99
N GLY A 191 7.52 0.37 -10.07
CA GLY A 191 7.32 1.19 -11.27
C GLY A 191 5.97 0.93 -11.92
N ASP A 192 5.73 -0.33 -12.29
CA ASP A 192 4.55 -0.74 -13.04
C ASP A 192 3.26 -0.45 -12.24
N LEU A 193 3.25 -0.67 -10.92
CA LEU A 193 2.09 -0.34 -10.07
C LEU A 193 1.79 1.15 -9.98
N ARG A 194 2.81 2.01 -10.11
CA ARG A 194 2.60 3.46 -10.20
C ARG A 194 2.07 3.85 -11.57
N GLU A 195 2.51 3.19 -12.65
CA GLU A 195 1.99 3.41 -14.00
C GLU A 195 0.51 3.00 -14.12
N LEU A 196 0.10 1.96 -13.38
CA LEU A 196 -1.30 1.54 -13.25
C LEU A 196 -2.14 2.41 -12.31
N ASN A 197 -1.58 3.46 -11.68
CA ASN A 197 -2.26 4.30 -10.70
C ASN A 197 -2.85 3.52 -9.50
N ILE A 198 -2.28 2.36 -9.15
CA ILE A 198 -2.61 1.63 -7.92
C ILE A 198 -1.76 2.18 -6.76
N ALA A 199 -0.49 2.44 -7.04
CA ALA A 199 0.48 2.85 -6.04
C ALA A 199 0.73 4.37 -6.11
N VAL A 200 0.79 5.02 -4.95
CA VAL A 200 0.91 6.47 -4.83
C VAL A 200 2.27 6.84 -4.28
N SER A 201 2.95 7.78 -4.94
CA SER A 201 4.21 8.34 -4.43
C SER A 201 3.97 9.49 -3.47
N VAL A 202 4.59 9.40 -2.30
CA VAL A 202 4.54 10.42 -1.25
C VAL A 202 5.97 10.85 -0.91
N SER A 203 6.13 12.13 -0.58
CA SER A 203 7.43 12.67 -0.16
C SER A 203 7.40 13.32 1.22
N SER A 204 8.48 13.07 1.95
CA SER A 204 8.73 13.56 3.30
C SER A 204 9.96 14.44 3.33
N THR A 205 9.88 15.60 4.00
CA THR A 205 11.09 16.30 4.43
C THR A 205 11.58 15.70 5.75
N VAL A 206 12.64 14.89 5.69
CA VAL A 206 13.28 14.40 6.92
C VAL A 206 14.20 15.45 7.53
N SER A 207 14.59 15.21 8.79
CA SER A 207 15.57 16.05 9.49
C SER A 207 16.82 16.26 8.61
N TYR A 208 17.38 17.48 8.60
CA TYR A 208 18.49 17.92 7.74
C TYR A 208 18.14 18.25 6.27
N GLY A 209 16.86 18.24 5.89
CA GLY A 209 16.40 18.78 4.59
C GLY A 209 16.57 17.81 3.41
N ASN A 210 16.82 16.54 3.68
CA ASN A 210 16.72 15.51 2.65
C ASN A 210 15.23 15.23 2.39
N ILE A 211 14.88 15.04 1.12
CA ILE A 211 13.55 14.60 0.71
C ILE A 211 13.62 13.10 0.51
N GLU A 212 12.83 12.37 1.28
CA GLU A 212 12.62 10.94 1.07
C GLU A 212 11.34 10.74 0.28
N VAL A 213 11.39 9.84 -0.70
CA VAL A 213 10.25 9.48 -1.55
C VAL A 213 10.00 8.00 -1.36
N PHE A 214 8.77 7.66 -1.00
CA PHE A 214 8.31 6.29 -0.85
C PHE A 214 7.02 6.11 -1.64
N THR A 215 6.66 4.86 -1.85
CA THR A 215 5.45 4.46 -2.54
C THR A 215 4.54 3.75 -1.55
N VAL A 216 3.25 4.08 -1.59
CA VAL A 216 2.21 3.51 -0.74
C VAL A 216 1.20 2.79 -1.60
N LEU A 217 0.75 1.63 -1.15
CA LEU A 217 -0.27 0.82 -1.81
C LEU A 217 -1.48 0.65 -0.87
N PRO A 218 -2.69 0.63 -1.43
CA PRO A 218 -3.90 0.38 -0.66
C PRO A 218 -4.00 -1.09 -0.23
N PRO A 219 -4.57 -1.40 0.95
CA PRO A 219 -4.71 -2.78 1.45
C PRO A 219 -5.56 -3.69 0.56
N GLU A 220 -6.49 -3.10 -0.19
CA GLU A 220 -7.34 -3.80 -1.16
C GLU A 220 -6.50 -4.46 -2.27
N PHE A 221 -5.38 -3.83 -2.67
CA PHE A 221 -4.50 -4.37 -3.70
C PHE A 221 -3.70 -5.58 -3.23
N GLU A 222 -3.29 -5.60 -1.96
CA GLU A 222 -2.67 -6.79 -1.38
C GLU A 222 -3.64 -7.97 -1.39
N SER A 223 -4.88 -7.74 -0.94
CA SER A 223 -5.91 -8.76 -0.90
C SER A 223 -6.14 -9.32 -2.30
N PHE A 224 -6.23 -8.43 -3.29
CA PHE A 224 -6.31 -8.80 -4.70
C PHE A 224 -5.15 -9.69 -5.14
N ILE A 225 -3.89 -9.29 -4.93
CA ILE A 225 -2.72 -10.09 -5.34
C ILE A 225 -2.75 -11.48 -4.69
N LEU A 226 -3.01 -11.55 -3.38
CA LEU A 226 -3.01 -12.82 -2.63
C LEU A 226 -4.10 -13.77 -3.11
N GLU A 227 -5.21 -13.26 -3.67
CA GLU A 227 -6.24 -14.08 -4.31
C GLU A 227 -5.83 -14.62 -5.70
N GLN A 228 -4.89 -13.95 -6.39
CA GLN A 228 -4.42 -14.37 -7.72
C GLN A 228 -3.27 -15.38 -7.65
N ILE A 229 -2.46 -15.32 -6.60
CA ILE A 229 -1.28 -16.18 -6.44
C ILE A 229 -1.70 -17.61 -6.07
N SER A 230 -1.16 -18.60 -6.79
CA SER A 230 -1.38 -20.03 -6.49
C SER A 230 -0.09 -20.70 -6.01
N VAL A 231 0.45 -20.21 -4.90
CA VAL A 231 1.69 -20.69 -4.28
C VAL A 231 1.44 -21.08 -2.83
N ASP A 232 2.15 -22.13 -2.38
CA ASP A 232 2.19 -22.48 -0.96
C ASP A 232 3.03 -21.42 -0.21
N GLU A 233 2.33 -20.48 0.43
CA GLU A 233 2.96 -19.39 1.18
C GLU A 233 3.90 -19.91 2.27
N ASP A 234 3.48 -20.93 3.01
CA ASP A 234 4.28 -21.54 4.07
C ASP A 234 5.58 -22.14 3.51
N GLU A 235 5.57 -22.70 2.30
CA GLU A 235 6.79 -23.21 1.66
C GLU A 235 7.80 -22.10 1.34
N VAL A 236 7.34 -21.02 0.70
CA VAL A 236 8.21 -19.90 0.31
C VAL A 236 8.78 -19.19 1.54
N MET A 237 7.92 -18.90 2.52
CA MET A 237 8.30 -18.20 3.75
C MET A 237 9.33 -19.01 4.55
N ARG A 238 9.15 -20.34 4.64
CA ARG A 238 10.14 -21.22 5.29
C ARG A 238 11.53 -21.13 4.65
N LYS A 239 11.61 -21.10 3.32
CA LYS A 239 12.89 -20.98 2.61
C LYS A 239 13.57 -19.63 2.87
N ILE A 240 12.81 -18.54 2.83
CA ILE A 240 13.31 -17.19 3.08
C ILE A 240 13.90 -17.08 4.50
N GLU A 241 13.17 -17.54 5.51
CA GLU A 241 13.61 -17.52 6.91
C GLU A 241 14.92 -18.32 7.09
N VAL A 242 15.00 -19.52 6.49
CA VAL A 242 16.22 -20.35 6.55
C VAL A 242 17.41 -19.64 5.91
N TYR A 243 17.25 -19.07 4.71
CA TYR A 243 18.34 -18.34 4.06
C TYR A 243 18.76 -17.10 4.84
N LYS A 244 17.80 -16.39 5.46
CA LYS A 244 18.08 -15.23 6.31
C LYS A 244 18.88 -15.63 7.54
N ALA A 245 18.44 -16.67 8.26
CA ALA A 245 19.11 -17.14 9.47
C ALA A 245 20.53 -17.64 9.19
N LEU A 246 20.73 -18.33 8.05
CA LEU A 246 22.06 -18.74 7.60
C LEU A 246 22.95 -17.54 7.27
N THR A 247 22.42 -16.57 6.53
CA THR A 247 23.15 -15.35 6.15
C THR A 247 23.58 -14.57 7.39
N ASP A 248 22.68 -14.38 8.35
CA ASP A 248 22.96 -13.68 9.60
C ASP A 248 24.01 -14.41 10.45
N TYR A 249 23.96 -15.75 10.51
CA TYR A 249 24.98 -16.53 11.21
C TYR A 249 26.35 -16.43 10.53
N ILE A 250 26.39 -16.55 9.21
CA ILE A 250 27.64 -16.48 8.42
C ILE A 250 28.29 -15.08 8.55
N LYS A 251 27.48 -14.03 8.58
CA LYS A 251 27.94 -12.64 8.76
C LYS A 251 28.24 -12.28 10.23
N GLY A 252 27.83 -13.12 11.19
CA GLY A 252 28.06 -12.92 12.63
C GLY A 252 27.05 -11.99 13.33
N ASN A 253 25.92 -11.70 12.67
CA ASN A 253 24.79 -10.97 13.27
C ASN A 253 24.12 -11.81 14.36
N VAL A 254 24.08 -13.12 14.17
CA VAL A 254 23.75 -14.12 15.20
C VAL A 254 24.94 -15.05 15.41
N ASN A 255 25.12 -15.54 16.64
CA ASN A 255 26.33 -16.21 17.09
C ASN A 255 26.06 -17.56 17.77
N SER A 256 24.81 -18.02 17.78
CA SER A 256 24.45 -19.29 18.42
C SER A 256 23.34 -20.01 17.66
N ARG A 257 23.22 -21.32 17.91
CA ARG A 257 22.13 -22.14 17.40
C ARG A 257 20.77 -21.56 17.81
N ASN A 258 20.63 -21.17 19.07
CA ASN A 258 19.34 -20.68 19.56
C ASN A 258 18.96 -19.37 18.88
N GLU A 259 19.91 -18.45 18.70
CA GLU A 259 19.64 -17.19 17.98
C GLU A 259 19.26 -17.42 16.52
N MET A 260 19.81 -18.45 15.85
CA MET A 260 19.36 -18.83 14.51
C MET A 260 17.93 -19.39 14.53
N LEU A 261 17.60 -20.23 15.52
CA LEU A 261 16.27 -20.82 15.64
C LEU A 261 15.21 -19.80 16.05
N ASP A 262 15.59 -18.78 16.82
CA ASP A 262 14.73 -17.67 17.22
C ASP A 262 14.34 -16.79 16.02
N GLN A 263 14.98 -16.95 14.85
CA GLN A 263 14.63 -16.29 13.59
C GLN A 263 13.69 -17.12 12.69
N LEU A 264 13.37 -18.36 13.09
CA LEU A 264 12.51 -19.26 12.31
C LEU A 264 11.10 -19.24 12.90
N ASP A 265 10.21 -18.46 12.31
CA ASP A 265 8.81 -18.34 12.73
C ASP A 265 7.94 -19.42 12.07
N SER A 266 8.11 -19.58 10.75
CA SER A 266 7.41 -20.56 9.91
C SER A 266 8.25 -21.82 9.70
N ALA A 267 9.58 -21.67 9.67
CA ALA A 267 10.52 -22.76 9.44
C ALA A 267 10.83 -23.57 10.71
N SER A 268 11.12 -24.84 10.52
CA SER A 268 11.62 -25.71 11.56
C SER A 268 13.15 -25.81 11.50
N GLU A 269 13.75 -26.25 12.61
CA GLU A 269 15.17 -26.63 12.61
C GLU A 269 15.48 -27.70 11.55
N SER A 270 14.52 -28.57 11.21
CA SER A 270 14.73 -29.57 10.17
C SER A 270 14.95 -28.94 8.79
N ASP A 271 14.21 -27.86 8.48
CA ASP A 271 14.35 -27.13 7.21
C ASP A 271 15.74 -26.45 7.15
N LEU A 272 16.19 -25.88 8.26
CA LEU A 272 17.54 -25.34 8.41
C LEU A 272 18.62 -26.42 8.20
N VAL A 273 18.45 -27.60 8.81
CA VAL A 273 19.40 -28.72 8.70
C VAL A 273 19.49 -29.26 7.28
N GLU A 274 18.36 -29.35 6.58
CA GLU A 274 18.32 -29.75 5.18
C GLU A 274 19.17 -28.82 4.32
N GLU A 275 19.00 -27.50 4.51
CA GLU A 275 19.73 -26.50 3.76
C GLU A 275 21.24 -26.52 4.07
N ILE A 276 21.61 -26.64 5.35
CA ILE A 276 23.02 -26.78 5.74
C ILE A 276 23.63 -28.05 5.16
N SER A 277 22.85 -29.13 5.04
CA SER A 277 23.30 -30.38 4.45
C SER A 277 23.57 -30.22 2.95
N ARG A 278 22.71 -29.49 2.22
CA ARG A 278 22.94 -29.11 0.82
C ARG A 278 24.25 -28.34 0.65
N LEU A 279 24.44 -27.29 1.44
CA LEU A 279 25.69 -26.51 1.43
C LEU A 279 26.92 -27.34 1.83
N HIS A 280 26.75 -28.34 2.72
CA HIS A 280 27.82 -29.25 3.10
C HIS A 280 28.24 -30.17 1.95
N GLU A 281 27.27 -30.69 1.18
CA GLU A 281 27.53 -31.52 -0.01
C GLU A 281 28.32 -30.77 -1.08
N GLU A 282 28.14 -29.45 -1.16
CA GLU A 282 28.88 -28.54 -2.05
C GLU A 282 30.25 -28.11 -1.48
N ASP A 283 30.66 -28.67 -0.35
CA ASP A 283 31.92 -28.37 0.36
C ASP A 283 32.00 -26.91 0.87
N LEU A 284 30.87 -26.26 1.13
CA LEU A 284 30.79 -24.87 1.62
C LEU A 284 30.77 -24.77 3.14
N THR A 285 30.17 -25.76 3.80
CA THR A 285 30.03 -25.82 5.27
C THR A 285 30.54 -27.16 5.83
N SER A 286 30.66 -27.25 7.16
CA SER A 286 30.67 -28.52 7.86
C SER A 286 29.26 -29.10 7.98
N LYS A 287 29.17 -30.36 8.40
CA LYS A 287 27.89 -30.91 8.88
C LYS A 287 27.35 -30.07 10.03
N TYR A 288 26.03 -30.00 10.11
CA TYR A 288 25.33 -29.46 11.26
C TYR A 288 25.50 -30.36 12.49
N LEU A 289 25.70 -29.74 13.64
CA LEU A 289 25.90 -30.38 14.94
C LEU A 289 24.90 -29.79 15.95
N GLU A 290 23.78 -30.48 16.13
CA GLU A 290 22.69 -30.07 17.03
C GLU A 290 23.15 -29.92 18.49
N ASP A 291 24.15 -30.71 18.90
CA ASP A 291 24.72 -30.71 20.25
C ASP A 291 25.73 -29.56 20.50
N GLN A 292 25.99 -28.70 19.50
CA GLN A 292 26.92 -27.57 19.58
C GLN A 292 26.17 -26.23 19.61
N PRO A 293 25.71 -25.75 20.78
CA PRO A 293 24.84 -24.57 20.88
C PRO A 293 25.53 -23.25 20.46
N LYS A 294 26.86 -23.18 20.54
CA LYS A 294 27.63 -21.96 20.21
C LYS A 294 28.15 -21.92 18.77
N SER A 295 28.27 -23.08 18.13
CA SER A 295 28.81 -23.16 16.78
C SER A 295 28.28 -24.44 16.15
N PRO A 296 27.00 -24.43 15.73
CA PRO A 296 26.35 -25.62 15.19
C PRO A 296 26.89 -26.02 13.81
N LEU A 297 27.56 -25.10 13.11
CA LEU A 297 28.32 -25.40 11.90
C LEU A 297 29.56 -24.50 11.76
N MET A 298 30.51 -24.95 10.94
CA MET A 298 31.66 -24.18 10.48
C MET A 298 31.50 -23.81 9.00
N VAL A 299 31.75 -22.55 8.67
CA VAL A 299 31.73 -22.05 7.29
C VAL A 299 33.15 -22.14 6.73
N LYS A 300 33.34 -22.84 5.60
CA LYS A 300 34.68 -23.07 5.02
C LYS A 300 35.13 -21.87 4.19
N ASN A 301 34.21 -21.26 3.44
CA ASN A 301 34.46 -20.08 2.63
C ASN A 301 33.24 -19.16 2.68
N ILE A 302 33.34 -18.10 3.48
CA ILE A 302 32.24 -17.15 3.73
C ILE A 302 31.68 -16.57 2.42
N GLU A 303 32.54 -16.00 1.57
CA GLU A 303 32.11 -15.35 0.32
C GLU A 303 31.39 -16.34 -0.60
N LYS A 304 31.99 -17.52 -0.80
CA LYS A 304 31.39 -18.54 -1.68
C LYS A 304 30.07 -19.08 -1.12
N THR A 305 29.96 -19.25 0.20
CA THR A 305 28.71 -19.70 0.83
C THR A 305 27.62 -18.65 0.69
N LEU A 306 27.92 -17.38 0.93
CA LEU A 306 26.95 -16.29 0.77
C LEU A 306 26.47 -16.18 -0.68
N SER A 307 27.37 -16.18 -1.67
CA SER A 307 26.97 -16.15 -3.09
C SER A 307 26.13 -17.36 -3.50
N GLN A 308 26.35 -18.53 -2.88
CA GLN A 308 25.51 -19.69 -3.15
C GLN A 308 24.11 -19.54 -2.54
N ILE A 309 24.01 -18.98 -1.33
CA ILE A 309 22.71 -18.69 -0.70
C ILE A 309 21.93 -17.66 -1.53
N GLU A 310 22.60 -16.59 -1.97
CA GLU A 310 22.01 -15.57 -2.87
C GLU A 310 21.50 -16.21 -4.18
N SER A 311 22.31 -17.05 -4.83
CA SER A 311 21.90 -17.75 -6.06
C SER A 311 20.74 -18.72 -5.83
N ASN A 312 20.70 -19.39 -4.67
CA ASN A 312 19.60 -20.28 -4.31
C ASN A 312 18.32 -19.49 -3.98
N MET A 313 18.45 -18.28 -3.43
CA MET A 313 17.34 -17.36 -3.16
C MET A 313 16.74 -16.84 -4.47
N GLU A 314 17.58 -16.42 -5.41
CA GLU A 314 17.13 -16.03 -6.77
C GLU A 314 16.40 -17.18 -7.46
N ALA A 315 16.95 -18.40 -7.41
CA ALA A 315 16.33 -19.58 -8.00
C ALA A 315 15.03 -20.01 -7.29
N GLU A 316 14.84 -19.64 -6.02
CA GLU A 316 13.61 -19.93 -5.28
C GLU A 316 12.48 -18.98 -5.69
N LEU A 317 12.81 -17.72 -5.95
CA LEU A 317 11.83 -16.68 -6.29
C LEU A 317 11.50 -16.58 -7.80
N ASN A 318 12.35 -17.13 -8.68
CA ASN A 318 12.18 -17.13 -10.14
C ASN A 318 11.55 -18.42 -10.68
#